data_AF-A0AAU7CBT1-F1
#
_entry.id   AF-A0AAU7CBT1-F1
#
_cell.length_a   1.000
_cell.length_b   1.000
_cell.length_c   1.000
_cell.angle_alpha   90.00
_cell.angle_beta   90.00
_cell.angle_gamma   90.00
#
_symmetry.space_group_name_H-M   'P 1'
#
loop_
_entity.id
_entity.type
_entity.pdbx_description
1 polymer ?
#
loop_
_entity_poly.entity_id
_entity_poly.type
_entity_poly.pdbx_seq_one_letter_code
_entity_poly.pdbx_strand_id
1 'polypeptide(L)'
;MFNKYVLPLVALGGVSFAVYYTVVQARQSTELVTPMIPPPSRPTTKVKLIAGAGLIEAQKENIPIGTNVPGVVWEIYVKKGDYVKKGDPLFRIDERDLKAQLKVREAELAASQAQLHKLQAAPRPEDVPPLKAAFEESKAKLADAEAAVARTEKLFNRQMIAASDYDKDRFNFYAAKATAAKTKADLERLLAGTWKEDLDVAAAAVAQAESQVESIKIELDRLTVRALADGRVLQLNVRLGQFAAMTWKEPMVVLGDVDRLHVRVDIDENDLPYFEKNAEAIATLKGRPLVRFNLTFMYVEPYVVPKQSLTGSNSERVDTRVLQVVYALPDDRPVDLYVGEQMDVYLKAATAPQGLSLEAGPGASLPFDDAPVPASTERPSKPAKPLR
;
A
#
# COMPACT_ATOMS: atom_id res chain seq x y z
N MET A 1 68.66 -65.31 60.94
CA MET A 1 68.19 -64.55 59.76
C MET A 1 66.65 -64.51 59.64
N PHE A 2 65.88 -64.53 60.74
CA PHE A 2 64.41 -64.66 60.69
C PHE A 2 63.62 -63.35 60.92
N ASN A 3 64.27 -62.25 61.33
CA ASN A 3 63.58 -60.98 61.67
C ASN A 3 63.53 -59.93 60.55
N LYS A 4 64.08 -60.19 59.36
CA LYS A 4 64.06 -59.20 58.24
C LYS A 4 62.79 -59.28 57.37
N TYR A 5 62.05 -60.38 57.40
CA TYR A 5 60.89 -60.59 56.51
C TYR A 5 59.52 -60.63 57.23
N VAL A 6 59.52 -60.75 58.57
CA VAL A 6 58.26 -60.83 59.35
C VAL A 6 57.56 -59.46 59.43
N LEU A 7 58.33 -58.40 59.66
CA LEU A 7 57.81 -57.03 59.80
C LEU A 7 57.12 -56.49 58.51
N PRO A 8 57.68 -56.66 57.29
CA PRO A 8 56.99 -56.23 56.08
C PRO A 8 55.76 -57.09 55.75
N LEU A 9 55.74 -58.38 56.13
CA LEU A 9 54.56 -59.24 55.93
C LEU A 9 53.39 -58.85 56.84
N VAL A 10 53.66 -58.48 58.09
CA VAL A 10 52.62 -57.97 59.01
C VAL A 10 52.10 -56.61 58.54
N ALA A 11 52.98 -55.74 58.02
CA ALA A 11 52.57 -54.46 57.44
C ALA A 11 51.68 -54.64 56.19
N LEU A 12 52.04 -55.56 55.28
CA LEU A 12 51.22 -55.91 54.12
C LEU A 12 49.87 -56.53 54.51
N GLY A 13 49.85 -57.37 55.55
CA GLY A 13 48.61 -57.92 56.11
C GLY A 13 47.71 -56.82 56.69
N GLY A 14 48.29 -55.86 57.42
CA GLY A 14 47.55 -54.72 57.98
C GLY A 14 46.97 -53.80 56.91
N VAL A 15 47.72 -53.50 55.86
CA VAL A 15 47.24 -52.68 54.73
C VAL A 15 46.16 -53.42 53.95
N SER A 16 46.33 -54.72 53.69
CA SER A 16 45.32 -55.54 53.01
C SER A 16 44.03 -55.62 53.82
N PHE A 17 44.12 -55.73 55.15
CA PHE A 17 42.97 -55.71 56.05
C PHE A 17 42.27 -54.34 56.06
N ALA A 18 43.02 -53.24 56.09
CA ALA A 18 42.46 -51.89 56.03
C ALA A 18 41.74 -51.60 54.70
N VAL A 19 42.31 -52.04 53.58
CA VAL A 19 41.69 -51.92 52.25
C VAL A 19 40.45 -52.81 52.14
N TYR A 20 40.52 -54.04 52.64
CA TYR A 20 39.34 -54.92 52.67
C TYR A 20 38.22 -54.33 53.52
N TYR A 21 38.54 -53.82 54.71
CA TYR A 21 37.55 -53.25 55.62
C TYR A 21 36.90 -51.99 55.03
N THR A 22 37.67 -51.10 54.39
CA THR A 22 37.15 -49.88 53.76
C THR A 22 36.31 -50.17 52.51
N VAL A 23 36.71 -51.12 51.67
CA VAL A 23 35.94 -51.47 50.46
C VAL A 23 34.66 -52.22 50.81
N VAL A 24 34.65 -53.05 51.87
CA VAL A 24 33.44 -53.73 52.34
C VAL A 24 32.46 -52.75 52.99
N GLN A 25 32.94 -51.77 53.76
CA GLN A 25 32.06 -50.76 54.36
C GLN A 25 31.51 -49.77 53.31
N ALA A 26 32.30 -49.38 52.32
CA ALA A 26 31.86 -48.49 51.24
C ALA A 26 30.87 -49.16 50.26
N ARG A 27 30.74 -50.49 50.28
CA ARG A 27 29.76 -51.26 49.49
C ARG A 27 28.43 -51.48 50.21
N GLN A 28 28.25 -50.99 51.44
CA GLN A 28 26.91 -50.83 52.00
C GLN A 28 26.21 -49.72 51.22
N SER A 29 25.52 -50.15 50.16
CA SER A 29 24.61 -49.31 49.40
C SER A 29 23.62 -48.72 50.39
N THR A 30 23.67 -47.40 50.58
CA THR A 30 22.61 -46.68 51.28
C THR A 30 21.32 -47.00 50.53
N GLU A 31 20.49 -47.87 51.11
CA GLU A 31 19.14 -48.04 50.60
C GLU A 31 18.50 -46.65 50.60
N LEU A 32 18.09 -46.19 49.42
CA LEU A 32 17.32 -44.96 49.28
C LEU A 32 16.03 -45.17 50.08
N VAL A 33 16.00 -44.67 51.31
CA VAL A 33 14.77 -44.62 52.11
C VAL A 33 13.82 -43.75 51.30
N THR A 34 12.86 -44.39 50.63
CA THR A 34 11.76 -43.68 50.01
C THR A 34 10.97 -43.05 51.15
N PRO A 35 10.79 -41.72 51.17
CA PRO A 35 10.02 -41.08 52.22
C PRO A 35 8.60 -41.67 52.22
N MET A 36 8.14 -42.16 53.38
CA MET A 36 6.78 -42.74 53.58
C MET A 36 5.64 -41.73 53.37
N ILE A 37 5.97 -40.46 53.17
CA ILE A 37 5.02 -39.42 52.81
C ILE A 37 5.47 -38.92 51.44
N PRO A 38 4.70 -39.16 50.36
CA PRO A 38 4.98 -38.48 49.11
C PRO A 38 5.02 -36.97 49.41
N PRO A 39 6.02 -36.22 48.90
CA PRO A 39 6.08 -34.78 49.13
C PRO A 39 4.70 -34.20 48.79
N PRO A 40 4.16 -33.27 49.61
CA PRO A 40 2.80 -32.77 49.45
C PRO A 40 2.61 -32.35 48.00
N SER A 41 1.77 -33.10 47.28
CA SER A 41 1.41 -32.80 45.91
C SER A 41 0.63 -31.50 45.98
N ARG A 42 1.16 -30.43 45.37
CA ARG A 42 0.40 -29.18 45.24
C ARG A 42 -0.93 -29.55 44.56
N PRO A 43 -2.10 -29.20 45.12
CA PRO A 43 -3.37 -29.52 44.48
C PRO A 43 -3.36 -29.00 43.04
N THR A 44 -3.38 -29.93 42.08
CA THR A 44 -3.41 -29.70 40.64
C THR A 44 -4.81 -29.29 40.22
N THR A 45 -5.25 -28.16 40.75
CA THR A 45 -6.36 -27.40 40.16
C THR A 45 -5.98 -25.93 40.15
N LYS A 46 -4.76 -25.64 39.70
CA LYS A 46 -4.47 -24.33 39.15
C LYS A 46 -4.87 -24.40 37.69
N VAL A 47 -6.02 -23.84 37.35
CA VAL A 47 -6.32 -23.46 35.96
C VAL A 47 -5.09 -22.69 35.50
N LYS A 48 -4.35 -23.25 34.54
CA LYS A 48 -3.20 -22.56 33.99
C LYS A 48 -3.77 -21.35 33.26
N LEU A 49 -3.38 -20.16 33.69
CA LEU A 49 -3.75 -18.90 33.05
C LEU A 49 -2.52 -18.46 32.27
N ILE A 50 -2.72 -18.11 31.00
CA ILE A 50 -1.69 -17.47 30.19
C ILE A 50 -1.83 -15.97 30.44
N ALA A 51 -0.74 -15.34 30.90
CA ALA A 51 -0.71 -13.90 31.08
C ALA A 51 -0.03 -13.26 29.87
N GLY A 52 -0.67 -12.26 29.28
CA GLY A 52 -0.15 -11.48 28.16
C GLY A 52 -0.24 -9.99 28.42
N ALA A 53 0.72 -9.25 27.87
CA ALA A 53 0.65 -7.78 27.87
C ALA A 53 -0.32 -7.35 26.77
N GLY A 54 -1.37 -6.64 27.15
CA GLY A 54 -2.34 -6.06 26.24
C GLY A 54 -2.03 -4.59 25.96
N LEU A 55 -2.11 -4.17 24.70
CA LEU A 55 -2.12 -2.77 24.30
C LEU A 55 -3.50 -2.41 23.74
N ILE A 56 -4.10 -1.34 24.24
CA ILE A 56 -5.39 -0.85 23.73
C ILE A 56 -5.18 -0.16 22.37
N GLU A 57 -5.93 -0.58 21.37
CA GLU A 57 -5.91 -0.07 20.00
C GLU A 57 -7.31 0.32 19.52
N ALA A 58 -7.38 1.22 18.55
CA ALA A 58 -8.62 1.51 17.84
C ALA A 58 -9.08 0.28 17.03
N GLN A 59 -10.40 0.13 16.82
CA GLN A 59 -10.96 -1.03 16.10
C GLN A 59 -10.31 -1.29 14.73
N LYS A 60 -10.02 -0.21 13.99
CA LYS A 60 -9.42 -0.23 12.65
C LYS A 60 -7.91 0.06 12.67
N GLU A 61 -7.27 -0.25 13.79
CA GLU A 61 -5.90 0.14 14.10
C GLU A 61 -5.69 1.65 14.03
N ASN A 62 -4.50 2.10 14.43
CA ASN A 62 -4.12 3.49 14.28
C ASN A 62 -3.69 3.72 12.82
N ILE A 63 -4.33 4.66 12.13
CA ILE A 63 -4.06 4.97 10.73
C ILE A 63 -3.06 6.14 10.68
N PRO A 64 -1.76 5.88 10.42
CA PRO A 64 -0.78 6.94 10.20
C PRO A 64 -1.02 7.59 8.83
N ILE A 65 -1.31 8.89 8.85
CA ILE A 65 -1.50 9.70 7.65
C ILE A 65 -0.28 10.59 7.45
N GLY A 66 0.30 10.49 6.25
CA GLY A 66 1.37 11.37 5.77
C GLY A 66 0.96 12.13 4.52
N THR A 67 1.93 12.72 3.83
CA THR A 67 1.72 13.39 2.54
C THR A 67 2.36 12.60 1.40
N ASN A 68 1.72 12.62 0.23
CA ASN A 68 2.26 12.14 -1.04
C ASN A 68 2.93 13.25 -1.87
N VAL A 69 3.00 14.48 -1.37
CA VAL A 69 3.67 15.58 -2.06
C VAL A 69 4.52 16.33 -1.04
N PRO A 70 5.83 16.51 -1.28
CA PRO A 70 6.66 17.31 -0.39
C PRO A 70 6.33 18.80 -0.53
N GLY A 71 6.32 19.53 0.58
CA GLY A 71 6.07 20.97 0.53
C GLY A 71 5.80 21.57 1.91
N VAL A 72 5.63 22.89 1.95
CA VAL A 72 5.37 23.60 3.21
C VAL A 72 3.89 23.47 3.56
N VAL A 73 3.60 23.11 4.81
CA VAL A 73 2.24 23.08 5.34
C VAL A 73 1.72 24.51 5.44
N TRP A 74 0.73 24.81 4.62
CA TRP A 74 0.14 26.14 4.51
C TRP A 74 -1.00 26.34 5.50
N GLU A 75 -1.83 25.32 5.69
CA GLU A 75 -3.02 25.37 6.56
C GLU A 75 -3.27 24.02 7.24
N ILE A 76 -3.84 24.05 8.45
CA ILE A 76 -4.26 22.88 9.21
C ILE A 76 -5.73 23.09 9.59
N TYR A 77 -6.59 22.14 9.24
CA TYR A 77 -8.05 22.27 9.41
C TYR A 77 -8.58 21.57 10.67
N VAL A 78 -7.80 20.66 11.24
CA VAL A 78 -8.21 19.80 12.35
C VAL A 78 -7.39 20.03 13.61
N LYS A 79 -7.97 19.72 14.76
CA LYS A 79 -7.30 19.73 16.06
C LYS A 79 -7.25 18.32 16.64
N LYS A 80 -6.35 18.14 17.62
CA LYS A 80 -6.27 16.89 18.39
C LYS A 80 -7.62 16.64 19.08
N GLY A 81 -8.14 15.43 18.93
CA GLY A 81 -9.43 15.04 19.45
C GLY A 81 -10.63 15.41 18.56
N ASP A 82 -10.47 16.06 17.42
CA ASP A 82 -11.61 16.27 16.51
C ASP A 82 -12.05 14.95 15.87
N TYR A 83 -13.35 14.79 15.65
CA TYR A 83 -13.89 13.69 14.86
C TYR A 83 -13.98 14.13 13.40
N VAL A 84 -13.37 13.36 12.50
CA VAL A 84 -13.34 13.62 11.06
C VAL A 84 -14.07 12.50 10.33
N LYS A 85 -14.78 12.87 9.27
CA LYS A 85 -15.40 11.94 8.35
C LYS A 85 -14.48 11.68 7.16
N LYS A 86 -14.73 10.58 6.47
CA LYS A 86 -14.10 10.29 5.18
C LYS A 86 -14.31 11.45 4.21
N GLY A 87 -13.21 11.96 3.67
CA GLY A 87 -13.16 13.10 2.74
C GLY A 87 -12.84 14.44 3.39
N ASP A 88 -12.93 14.54 4.72
CA ASP A 88 -12.65 15.79 5.42
C ASP A 88 -11.17 16.18 5.27
N PRO A 89 -10.88 17.46 4.97
CA PRO A 89 -9.52 17.94 4.83
C PRO A 89 -8.84 18.00 6.20
N LEU A 90 -7.60 17.52 6.28
CA LEU A 90 -6.81 17.49 7.52
C LEU A 90 -5.84 18.66 7.57
N PHE A 91 -5.00 18.76 6.53
CA PHE A 91 -4.06 19.86 6.33
C PHE A 91 -3.79 20.04 4.84
N ARG A 92 -3.26 21.21 4.48
CA ARG A 92 -2.98 21.60 3.10
C ARG A 92 -1.56 22.07 2.94
N ILE A 93 -0.95 21.68 1.83
CA ILE A 93 0.38 22.08 1.41
C ILE A 93 0.29 23.30 0.48
N ASP A 94 1.35 24.10 0.42
CA ASP A 94 1.45 25.24 -0.48
C ASP A 94 1.19 24.84 -1.94
N GLU A 95 0.24 25.55 -2.55
CA GLU A 95 -0.31 25.28 -3.89
C GLU A 95 0.05 26.35 -4.93
N ARG A 96 0.78 27.40 -4.53
CA ARG A 96 0.98 28.59 -5.39
C ARG A 96 1.61 28.23 -6.74
N ASP A 97 2.60 27.35 -6.72
CA ASP A 97 3.31 26.92 -7.92
C ASP A 97 2.40 26.13 -8.86
N LEU A 98 1.63 25.17 -8.34
CA LEU A 98 0.69 24.39 -9.14
C LEU A 98 -0.49 25.21 -9.63
N LYS A 99 -0.98 26.19 -8.86
CA LYS A 99 -2.01 27.14 -9.31
C LYS A 99 -1.50 28.03 -10.45
N ALA A 100 -0.25 28.46 -10.41
CA ALA A 100 0.35 29.19 -11.51
C ALA A 100 0.47 28.32 -12.77
N GLN A 101 0.91 27.07 -12.61
CA GLN A 101 0.99 26.10 -13.72
C GLN A 101 -0.38 25.77 -14.30
N LEU A 102 -1.42 25.63 -13.47
CA LEU A 102 -2.79 25.41 -13.92
C LEU A 102 -3.24 26.52 -14.87
N LYS A 103 -2.99 27.79 -14.52
CA LYS A 103 -3.34 28.93 -15.36
C LYS A 103 -2.64 28.89 -16.72
N VAL A 104 -1.38 28.43 -16.77
CA VAL A 104 -0.66 28.25 -18.04
C VAL A 104 -1.32 27.17 -18.89
N ARG A 105 -1.68 26.02 -18.32
CA ARG A 105 -2.36 24.93 -19.05
C ARG A 105 -3.78 25.31 -19.49
N GLU A 106 -4.50 26.06 -18.68
CA GLU A 106 -5.82 26.60 -19.04
C GLU A 106 -5.73 27.57 -20.22
N ALA A 107 -4.68 28.40 -20.27
CA ALA A 107 -4.43 29.29 -21.40
C ALA A 107 -4.07 28.51 -22.69
N GLU A 108 -3.28 27.45 -22.57
CA GLU A 108 -2.98 26.54 -23.69
C GLU A 108 -4.24 25.85 -24.21
N LEU A 109 -5.11 25.37 -23.32
CA LEU A 109 -6.41 24.80 -23.69
C LEU A 109 -7.27 25.83 -24.43
N ALA A 110 -7.38 27.04 -23.90
CA ALA A 110 -8.15 28.11 -24.53
C ALA A 110 -7.62 28.44 -25.94
N ALA A 111 -6.29 28.44 -26.13
CA ALA A 111 -5.67 28.66 -27.43
C ALA A 111 -5.99 27.51 -28.42
N SER A 112 -5.91 26.25 -27.99
CA SER A 112 -6.28 25.10 -28.82
C SER A 112 -7.77 25.09 -29.18
N GLN A 113 -8.65 25.42 -28.23
CA GLN A 113 -10.09 25.54 -28.48
C GLN A 113 -10.40 26.66 -29.48
N ALA A 114 -9.74 27.82 -29.34
CA ALA A 114 -9.89 28.92 -30.29
C ALA A 114 -9.42 28.53 -31.70
N GLN A 115 -8.36 27.74 -31.82
CA GLN A 115 -7.88 27.24 -33.09
C GLN A 115 -8.86 26.24 -33.72
N LEU A 116 -9.41 25.30 -32.95
CA LEU A 116 -10.45 24.38 -33.44
C LEU A 116 -11.69 25.16 -33.91
N HIS A 117 -12.16 26.12 -33.11
CA HIS A 117 -13.32 26.95 -33.46
C HIS A 117 -13.07 27.74 -34.75
N LYS A 118 -11.86 28.28 -34.96
CA LYS A 118 -11.46 28.97 -36.19
C LYS A 118 -11.55 28.06 -37.42
N LEU A 119 -11.16 26.79 -37.29
CA LEU A 119 -11.25 25.80 -38.38
C LEU A 119 -12.71 25.38 -38.64
N GLN A 120 -13.50 25.21 -37.58
CA GLN A 120 -14.93 24.90 -37.71
C GLN A 120 -15.75 26.03 -38.34
N ALA A 121 -15.33 27.29 -38.12
CA ALA A 121 -15.97 28.47 -38.68
C ALA A 121 -15.55 28.78 -40.14
N ALA A 122 -14.69 27.97 -40.75
CA ALA A 122 -14.30 28.15 -42.16
C ALA A 122 -15.33 27.53 -43.12
N PRO A 123 -15.61 28.16 -44.28
CA PRO A 123 -15.02 29.39 -44.81
C PRO A 123 -15.65 30.65 -44.21
N ARG A 124 -14.92 31.77 -44.24
CA ARG A 124 -15.47 33.04 -43.76
C ARG A 124 -16.56 33.55 -44.70
N PRO A 125 -17.65 34.13 -44.18
CA PRO A 125 -18.75 34.60 -45.02
C PRO A 125 -18.31 35.69 -46.01
N GLU A 126 -17.28 36.46 -45.70
CA GLU A 126 -16.67 37.45 -46.61
C GLU A 126 -15.94 36.84 -47.81
N ASP A 127 -15.51 35.58 -47.75
CA ASP A 127 -14.76 34.92 -48.83
C ASP A 127 -15.68 34.35 -49.93
N VAL A 128 -16.97 34.14 -49.61
CA VAL A 128 -17.94 33.51 -50.51
C VAL A 128 -18.40 34.42 -51.67
N PRO A 129 -18.76 35.70 -51.45
CA PRO A 129 -19.27 36.57 -52.53
C PRO A 129 -18.31 36.75 -53.72
N PRO A 130 -16.99 36.97 -53.53
CA PRO A 130 -16.05 37.10 -54.66
C PRO A 130 -15.99 35.85 -55.54
N LEU A 131 -15.92 34.66 -54.93
CA LEU A 131 -15.87 33.39 -55.67
C LEU A 131 -17.22 33.06 -56.33
N LYS A 132 -18.33 33.38 -55.68
CA LYS A 132 -19.66 33.25 -56.26
C LYS A 132 -19.84 34.18 -57.47
N ALA A 133 -19.36 35.42 -57.39
CA ALA A 133 -19.38 36.37 -58.50
C ALA A 133 -18.51 35.86 -59.67
N ALA A 134 -17.31 35.35 -59.40
CA ALA A 134 -16.44 34.76 -60.41
C ALA A 134 -17.07 33.54 -61.10
N PHE A 135 -17.77 32.69 -60.35
CA PHE A 135 -18.53 31.58 -60.92
C PHE A 135 -19.66 32.07 -61.83
N GLU A 136 -20.50 33.01 -61.37
CA GLU A 136 -21.60 33.56 -62.18
C GLU A 136 -21.09 34.27 -63.45
N GLU A 137 -19.97 34.99 -63.38
CA GLU A 137 -19.32 35.58 -64.55
C GLU A 137 -18.89 34.50 -65.56
N SER A 138 -18.18 33.47 -65.10
CA SER A 138 -17.71 32.37 -65.96
C SER A 138 -18.86 31.56 -66.58
N LYS A 139 -19.97 31.42 -65.85
CA LYS A 139 -21.19 30.76 -66.30
C LYS A 139 -21.91 31.59 -67.36
N ALA A 140 -21.95 32.92 -67.22
CA ALA A 140 -22.47 33.81 -68.26
C ALA A 140 -21.64 33.72 -69.55
N LYS A 141 -20.30 33.68 -69.45
CA LYS A 141 -19.41 33.50 -70.61
C LYS A 141 -19.61 32.14 -71.29
N LEU A 142 -19.83 31.08 -70.52
CA LEU A 142 -20.16 29.77 -71.07
C LEU A 142 -21.48 29.80 -71.84
N ALA A 143 -22.52 30.43 -71.28
CA ALA A 143 -23.83 30.53 -71.94
C ALA A 143 -23.74 31.31 -73.27
N ASP A 144 -22.95 32.37 -73.32
CA ASP A 144 -22.70 33.13 -74.56
C ASP A 144 -21.96 32.29 -75.61
N ALA A 145 -20.88 31.60 -75.20
CA ALA A 145 -20.11 30.73 -76.09
C ALA A 145 -20.92 29.52 -76.60
N GLU A 146 -21.80 28.96 -75.77
CA GLU A 146 -22.72 27.89 -76.14
C GLU A 146 -23.74 28.38 -77.18
N ALA A 147 -24.30 29.58 -76.97
CA ALA A 147 -25.19 30.20 -77.94
C ALA A 147 -24.48 30.53 -79.27
N ALA A 148 -23.19 30.93 -79.23
CA ALA A 148 -22.38 31.18 -80.42
C ALA A 148 -22.17 29.91 -81.25
N VAL A 149 -21.73 28.82 -80.61
CA VAL A 149 -21.57 27.50 -81.28
C VAL A 149 -22.89 27.02 -81.85
N ALA A 150 -23.99 27.10 -81.10
CA ALA A 150 -25.30 26.67 -81.60
C ALA A 150 -25.78 27.49 -82.81
N ARG A 151 -25.39 28.77 -82.91
CA ARG A 151 -25.64 29.61 -84.09
C ARG A 151 -24.76 29.20 -85.26
N THR A 152 -23.45 29.04 -85.05
CA THR A 152 -22.51 28.72 -86.14
C THR A 152 -22.64 27.28 -86.63
N GLU A 153 -23.03 26.33 -85.78
CA GLU A 153 -23.36 24.95 -86.17
C GLU A 153 -24.52 24.92 -87.19
N LYS A 154 -25.60 25.69 -86.94
CA LYS A 154 -26.73 25.78 -87.87
C LYS A 154 -26.34 26.39 -89.22
N LEU A 155 -25.44 27.38 -89.23
CA LEU A 155 -24.95 28.01 -90.46
C LEU A 155 -23.96 27.12 -91.22
N PHE A 156 -23.10 26.39 -90.50
CA PHE A 156 -22.15 25.44 -91.06
C PHE A 156 -22.86 24.25 -91.74
N ASN A 157 -23.90 23.70 -91.10
CA ASN A 157 -24.73 22.64 -91.67
C ASN A 157 -25.48 23.09 -92.95
N ARG A 158 -25.67 24.39 -93.14
CA ARG A 158 -26.22 25.01 -94.36
C ARG A 158 -25.14 25.47 -95.35
N GLN A 159 -23.86 25.15 -95.09
CA GLN A 159 -22.69 25.55 -95.90
C GLN A 159 -22.51 27.07 -96.07
N MET A 160 -22.96 27.87 -95.08
CA MET A 160 -22.93 29.35 -95.15
C MET A 160 -21.70 29.99 -94.48
N ILE A 161 -20.86 29.22 -93.79
CA ILE A 161 -19.63 29.70 -93.12
C ILE A 161 -18.46 28.72 -93.35
N ALA A 162 -17.23 29.20 -93.19
CA ALA A 162 -16.03 28.37 -93.29
C ALA A 162 -15.86 27.44 -92.07
N ALA A 163 -15.26 26.26 -92.28
CA ALA A 163 -14.97 25.30 -91.20
C ALA A 163 -14.11 25.92 -90.09
N SER A 164 -13.14 26.78 -90.45
CA SER A 164 -12.29 27.49 -89.51
C SER A 164 -13.04 28.38 -88.53
N ASP A 165 -14.17 28.97 -88.92
CA ASP A 165 -14.93 29.87 -88.06
C ASP A 165 -15.81 29.10 -87.08
N TYR A 166 -16.41 27.98 -87.54
CA TYR A 166 -17.07 27.03 -86.65
C TYR A 166 -16.09 26.43 -85.61
N ASP A 167 -14.91 26.02 -86.05
CA ASP A 167 -13.89 25.46 -85.15
C ASP A 167 -13.42 26.48 -84.10
N LYS A 168 -13.26 27.77 -84.46
CA LYS A 168 -12.93 28.83 -83.50
C LYS A 168 -13.97 28.95 -82.38
N ASP A 169 -15.26 29.02 -82.72
CA ASP A 169 -16.33 29.10 -81.72
C ASP A 169 -16.39 27.83 -80.87
N ARG A 170 -16.19 26.66 -81.50
CA ARG A 170 -16.16 25.38 -80.81
C ARG A 170 -15.01 25.32 -79.79
N PHE A 171 -13.81 25.78 -80.15
CA PHE A 171 -12.69 25.86 -79.21
C PHE A 171 -12.93 26.90 -78.11
N ASN A 172 -13.56 28.03 -78.42
CA ASN A 172 -13.95 29.03 -77.43
C ASN A 172 -14.96 28.47 -76.41
N PHE A 173 -15.96 27.70 -76.87
CA PHE A 173 -16.88 26.99 -75.99
C PHE A 173 -16.16 26.00 -75.07
N TYR A 174 -15.23 25.21 -75.58
CA TYR A 174 -14.46 24.29 -74.73
C TYR A 174 -13.62 25.03 -73.68
N ALA A 175 -13.01 26.16 -74.05
CA ALA A 175 -12.27 27.01 -73.11
C ALA A 175 -13.18 27.64 -72.04
N ALA A 176 -14.34 28.16 -72.43
CA ALA A 176 -15.32 28.71 -71.50
C ALA A 176 -15.88 27.62 -70.56
N LYS A 177 -16.14 26.42 -71.08
CA LYS A 177 -16.61 25.26 -70.30
C LYS A 177 -15.58 24.82 -69.27
N ALA A 178 -14.30 24.73 -69.66
CA ALA A 178 -13.21 24.41 -68.74
C ALA A 178 -13.07 25.49 -67.65
N THR A 179 -13.23 26.76 -68.00
CA THR A 179 -13.16 27.88 -67.06
C THR A 179 -14.31 27.84 -66.04
N ALA A 180 -15.54 27.62 -66.51
CA ALA A 180 -16.70 27.49 -65.63
C ALA A 180 -16.62 26.26 -64.71
N ALA A 181 -16.06 25.14 -65.19
CA ALA A 181 -15.81 23.97 -64.36
C ALA A 181 -14.77 24.25 -63.27
N LYS A 182 -13.70 24.99 -63.60
CA LYS A 182 -12.67 25.40 -62.64
C LYS A 182 -13.23 26.31 -61.55
N THR A 183 -13.91 27.40 -61.91
CA THR A 183 -14.47 28.36 -60.94
C THR A 183 -15.54 27.72 -60.05
N LYS A 184 -16.33 26.79 -60.61
CA LYS A 184 -17.27 25.97 -59.84
C LYS A 184 -16.54 25.12 -58.80
N ALA A 185 -15.49 24.41 -59.20
CA ALA A 185 -14.68 23.59 -58.29
C ALA A 185 -14.01 24.44 -57.21
N ASP A 186 -13.56 25.66 -57.54
CA ASP A 186 -12.98 26.59 -56.57
C ASP A 186 -14.03 27.05 -55.53
N LEU A 187 -15.26 27.36 -55.96
CA LEU A 187 -16.37 27.71 -55.08
C LEU A 187 -16.77 26.52 -54.18
N GLU A 188 -16.92 25.33 -54.76
CA GLU A 188 -17.26 24.10 -54.02
C GLU A 188 -16.17 23.75 -53.00
N ARG A 189 -14.89 23.92 -53.36
CA ARG A 189 -13.76 23.73 -52.44
C ARG A 189 -13.79 24.70 -51.27
N LEU A 190 -14.15 25.97 -51.51
CA LEU A 190 -14.31 26.94 -50.42
C LEU A 190 -15.48 26.54 -49.51
N LEU A 191 -16.64 26.20 -50.09
CA LEU A 191 -17.85 25.82 -49.35
C LEU A 191 -17.70 24.51 -48.57
N ALA A 192 -16.85 23.59 -49.04
CA ALA A 192 -16.50 22.38 -48.32
C ALA A 192 -15.77 22.67 -46.99
N GLY A 193 -15.22 23.88 -46.83
CA GLY A 193 -14.60 24.34 -45.61
C GLY A 193 -13.27 23.65 -45.30
N THR A 194 -12.94 23.56 -44.02
CA THR A 194 -11.72 22.88 -43.56
C THR A 194 -11.85 21.37 -43.73
N TRP A 195 -10.74 20.74 -44.10
CA TRP A 195 -10.67 19.29 -44.25
C TRP A 195 -10.90 18.58 -42.92
N LYS A 196 -11.58 17.42 -42.95
CA LYS A 196 -11.88 16.63 -41.77
C LYS A 196 -10.63 16.25 -40.98
N GLU A 197 -9.55 15.85 -41.65
CA GLU A 197 -8.31 15.45 -40.99
C GLU A 197 -7.69 16.60 -40.19
N ASP A 198 -7.78 17.85 -40.69
CA ASP A 198 -7.31 19.03 -39.97
C ASP A 198 -8.17 19.32 -38.72
N LEU A 199 -9.49 19.10 -38.82
CA LEU A 199 -10.40 19.21 -37.68
C LEU A 199 -10.11 18.13 -36.63
N ASP A 200 -9.85 16.89 -37.05
CA ASP A 200 -9.53 15.79 -36.16
C ASP A 200 -8.18 16.02 -35.45
N VAL A 201 -7.17 16.55 -36.15
CA VAL A 201 -5.89 16.97 -35.56
C VAL A 201 -6.09 18.09 -34.53
N ALA A 202 -6.90 19.10 -34.85
CA ALA A 202 -7.20 20.20 -33.92
C ALA A 202 -8.01 19.71 -32.70
N ALA A 203 -8.96 18.80 -32.88
CA ALA A 203 -9.71 18.18 -31.80
C ALA A 203 -8.79 17.34 -30.89
N ALA A 204 -7.85 16.58 -31.46
CA ALA A 204 -6.85 15.85 -30.70
C ALA A 204 -5.96 16.79 -29.87
N ALA A 205 -5.58 17.95 -30.42
CA ALA A 205 -4.82 18.97 -29.68
C ALA A 205 -5.61 19.56 -28.50
N VAL A 206 -6.93 19.77 -28.66
CA VAL A 206 -7.81 20.16 -27.55
C VAL A 206 -7.84 19.08 -26.48
N ALA A 207 -8.08 17.81 -26.85
CA ALA A 207 -8.12 16.70 -25.89
C ALA A 207 -6.79 16.52 -25.14
N GLN A 208 -5.66 16.74 -25.81
CA GLN A 208 -4.34 16.73 -25.18
C GLN A 208 -4.19 17.87 -24.16
N ALA A 209 -4.63 19.08 -24.49
CA ALA A 209 -4.57 20.23 -23.58
C ALA A 209 -5.52 20.04 -22.37
N GLU A 210 -6.72 19.49 -22.58
CA GLU A 210 -7.66 19.15 -21.51
C GLU A 210 -7.06 18.13 -20.52
N SER A 211 -6.39 17.11 -21.05
CA SER A 211 -5.73 16.09 -20.23
C SER A 211 -4.61 16.68 -19.35
N GLN A 212 -3.88 17.67 -19.88
CA GLN A 212 -2.82 18.37 -19.12
C GLN A 212 -3.41 19.28 -18.03
N VAL A 213 -4.54 19.93 -18.30
CA VAL A 213 -5.27 20.68 -17.26
C VAL A 213 -5.73 19.73 -16.15
N GLU A 214 -6.30 18.59 -16.51
CA GLU A 214 -6.79 17.61 -15.54
C GLU A 214 -5.65 17.01 -14.69
N SER A 215 -4.48 16.73 -15.27
CA SER A 215 -3.35 16.23 -14.50
C SER A 215 -2.90 17.20 -13.40
N ILE A 216 -2.88 18.51 -13.70
CA ILE A 216 -2.52 19.54 -12.72
C ILE A 216 -3.62 19.71 -11.66
N LYS A 217 -4.90 19.57 -12.02
CA LYS A 217 -6.01 19.57 -11.06
C LYS A 217 -5.91 18.41 -10.07
N ILE A 218 -5.57 17.21 -10.55
CA ILE A 218 -5.33 16.04 -9.69
C ILE A 218 -4.16 16.30 -8.75
N GLU A 219 -3.08 16.92 -9.25
CA GLU A 219 -1.92 17.26 -8.42
C GLU A 219 -2.26 18.30 -7.35
N LEU A 220 -3.09 19.30 -7.69
CA LEU A 220 -3.63 20.27 -6.73
C LEU A 220 -4.50 19.62 -5.65
N ASP A 221 -5.36 18.66 -6.01
CA ASP A 221 -6.18 17.94 -5.02
C ASP A 221 -5.30 17.13 -4.06
N ARG A 222 -4.20 16.52 -4.56
CA ARG A 222 -3.23 15.80 -3.72
C ARG A 222 -2.52 16.67 -2.69
N LEU A 223 -2.44 18.00 -2.89
CA LEU A 223 -1.89 18.91 -1.88
C LEU A 223 -2.78 19.06 -0.65
N THR A 224 -4.08 18.74 -0.77
CA THR A 224 -5.00 18.71 0.36
C THR A 224 -5.09 17.28 0.88
N VAL A 225 -4.43 17.01 2.00
CA VAL A 225 -4.46 15.69 2.61
C VAL A 225 -5.79 15.50 3.33
N ARG A 226 -6.56 14.48 2.93
CA ARG A 226 -7.91 14.17 3.44
C ARG A 226 -7.94 12.87 4.23
N ALA A 227 -8.93 12.73 5.10
CA ALA A 227 -9.20 11.47 5.78
C ALA A 227 -9.80 10.43 4.80
N LEU A 228 -9.24 9.22 4.74
CA LEU A 228 -9.77 8.12 3.90
C LEU A 228 -10.82 7.26 4.62
N ALA A 229 -10.95 7.42 5.93
CA ALA A 229 -11.92 6.75 6.78
C ALA A 229 -12.39 7.71 7.88
N ASP A 230 -13.56 7.42 8.45
CA ASP A 230 -14.05 8.12 9.63
C ASP A 230 -13.20 7.76 10.85
N GLY A 231 -12.99 8.71 11.74
CA GLY A 231 -12.24 8.48 12.98
C GLY A 231 -11.95 9.76 13.75
N ARG A 232 -11.35 9.60 14.93
CA ARG A 232 -10.93 10.72 15.78
C ARG A 232 -9.44 10.98 15.62
N VAL A 233 -9.03 12.24 15.64
CA VAL A 233 -7.62 12.65 15.56
C VAL A 233 -6.92 12.32 16.87
N LEU A 234 -6.16 11.23 16.90
CA LEU A 234 -5.41 10.78 18.08
C LEU A 234 -4.15 11.62 18.28
N GLN A 235 -3.41 11.87 17.19
CA GLN A 235 -2.19 12.68 17.21
C GLN A 235 -2.16 13.64 16.03
N LEU A 236 -1.67 14.85 16.31
CA LEU A 236 -1.41 15.90 15.33
C LEU A 236 0.06 16.33 15.51
N ASN A 237 0.92 15.83 14.62
CA ASN A 237 2.36 16.07 14.65
C ASN A 237 2.78 17.17 13.66
N VAL A 238 1.92 17.47 12.68
CA VAL A 238 2.12 18.55 11.72
C VAL A 238 1.96 19.94 12.36
N ARG A 239 2.80 20.89 11.94
CA ARG A 239 2.74 22.30 12.34
C ARG A 239 2.65 23.23 11.13
N LEU A 240 2.02 24.39 11.33
CA LEU A 240 1.95 25.44 10.32
C LEU A 240 3.37 25.91 9.95
N GLY A 241 3.67 26.02 8.66
CA GLY A 241 4.99 26.41 8.15
C GLY A 241 6.06 25.30 8.20
N GLN A 242 5.72 24.12 8.71
CA GLN A 242 6.63 22.96 8.66
C GLN A 242 6.77 22.44 7.24
N PHE A 243 7.98 22.02 6.87
CA PHE A 243 8.19 21.28 5.63
C PHE A 243 7.74 19.82 5.81
N ALA A 244 6.70 19.43 5.08
CA ALA A 244 6.20 18.08 5.01
C ALA A 244 6.96 17.29 3.94
N ALA A 245 7.41 16.08 4.29
CA ALA A 245 8.08 15.16 3.38
C ALA A 245 7.44 13.78 3.47
N MET A 246 7.62 12.97 2.42
CA MET A 246 7.21 11.56 2.44
C MET A 246 8.09 10.78 3.42
N THR A 247 7.60 10.57 4.64
CA THR A 247 8.25 9.71 5.63
C THR A 247 7.23 8.78 6.28
N TRP A 248 7.59 7.50 6.35
CA TRP A 248 6.77 6.45 6.97
C TRP A 248 6.95 6.41 8.49
N LYS A 249 8.06 6.97 9.00
CA LYS A 249 8.45 6.86 10.42
C LYS A 249 7.80 7.91 11.31
N GLU A 250 7.42 9.05 10.73
CA GLU A 250 6.85 10.17 11.47
C GLU A 250 5.50 10.54 10.84
N PRO A 251 4.39 9.93 11.29
CA PRO A 251 3.08 10.26 10.77
C PRO A 251 2.72 11.70 11.12
N MET A 252 2.13 12.42 10.17
CA MET A 252 1.74 13.82 10.33
C MET A 252 0.44 13.94 11.13
N VAL A 253 -0.50 13.02 10.87
CA VAL A 253 -1.75 12.86 11.59
C VAL A 253 -1.94 11.37 11.89
N VAL A 254 -2.45 11.02 13.07
CA VAL A 254 -2.87 9.65 13.38
C VAL A 254 -4.37 9.67 13.65
N LEU A 255 -5.13 8.93 12.84
CA LEU A 255 -6.56 8.72 13.05
C LEU A 255 -6.81 7.36 13.69
N GLY A 256 -7.85 7.28 14.52
CA GLY A 256 -8.32 6.01 15.04
C GLY A 256 -9.80 6.07 15.39
N ASP A 257 -10.49 4.95 15.21
CA ASP A 257 -11.87 4.78 15.67
C ASP A 257 -11.86 4.46 17.17
N VAL A 258 -12.38 5.39 17.99
CA VAL A 258 -12.38 5.28 19.46
C VAL A 258 -13.71 4.78 20.01
N ASP A 259 -14.74 4.65 19.17
CA ASP A 259 -16.06 4.20 19.59
C ASP A 259 -15.99 2.72 19.99
N ARG A 260 -15.21 1.94 19.24
CA ARG A 260 -14.91 0.52 19.51
C ARG A 260 -13.41 0.36 19.71
N LEU A 261 -13.02 -0.26 20.81
CA LEU A 261 -11.62 -0.51 21.13
C LEU A 261 -11.31 -2.01 21.07
N HIS A 262 -10.10 -2.31 20.65
CA HIS A 262 -9.50 -3.64 20.72
C HIS A 262 -8.34 -3.66 21.72
N VAL A 263 -8.00 -4.85 22.23
CA VAL A 263 -6.72 -5.10 22.90
C VAL A 263 -5.91 -6.04 22.03
N ARG A 264 -4.71 -5.61 21.67
CA ARG A 264 -3.68 -6.47 21.09
C ARG A 264 -2.88 -7.11 22.22
N VAL A 265 -2.98 -8.41 22.37
CA VAL A 265 -2.36 -9.16 23.46
C VAL A 265 -1.15 -9.91 22.94
N ASP A 266 0.00 -9.63 23.55
CA ASP A 266 1.26 -10.31 23.27
C ASP A 266 1.36 -11.58 24.13
N ILE A 267 1.19 -12.76 23.51
CA ILE A 267 1.35 -14.07 24.16
C ILE A 267 2.76 -14.59 23.92
N ASP A 268 3.47 -14.96 24.98
CA ASP A 268 4.84 -15.49 24.91
C ASP A 268 4.93 -16.80 24.13
N GLU A 269 6.01 -16.96 23.34
CA GLU A 269 6.31 -18.18 22.58
C GLU A 269 6.26 -19.45 23.44
N ASN A 270 6.68 -19.36 24.71
CA ASN A 270 6.67 -20.48 25.65
C ASN A 270 5.26 -20.91 26.09
N ASP A 271 4.28 -20.01 25.98
CA ASP A 271 2.89 -20.26 26.37
C ASP A 271 2.01 -20.68 25.18
N LEU A 272 2.49 -20.54 23.94
CA LEU A 272 1.77 -20.95 22.72
C LEU A 272 1.31 -22.42 22.70
N PRO A 273 2.06 -23.40 23.24
CA PRO A 273 1.58 -24.79 23.30
C PRO A 273 0.29 -24.96 24.12
N TYR A 274 -0.04 -24.01 24.99
CA TYR A 274 -1.21 -24.05 25.86
C TYR A 274 -2.32 -23.10 25.40
N PHE A 275 -2.09 -22.34 24.33
CA PHE A 275 -3.04 -21.38 23.80
C PHE A 275 -4.04 -22.06 22.86
N GLU A 276 -5.33 -21.91 23.17
CA GLU A 276 -6.42 -22.36 22.29
C GLU A 276 -6.93 -21.18 21.45
N LYS A 277 -7.21 -21.46 20.17
CA LYS A 277 -7.90 -20.50 19.31
C LYS A 277 -9.29 -20.26 19.91
N ASN A 278 -9.64 -18.99 20.16
CA ASN A 278 -10.87 -18.54 20.83
C ASN A 278 -10.90 -18.65 22.36
N ALA A 279 -9.75 -18.74 23.03
CA ALA A 279 -9.71 -18.72 24.49
C ALA A 279 -10.43 -17.50 25.09
N GLU A 280 -11.23 -17.72 26.13
CA GLU A 280 -11.83 -16.63 26.90
C GLU A 280 -10.73 -15.83 27.61
N ALA A 281 -10.81 -14.51 27.53
CA ALA A 281 -9.83 -13.60 28.10
C ALA A 281 -10.48 -12.56 29.01
N ILE A 282 -9.81 -12.26 30.12
CA ILE A 282 -10.19 -11.20 31.05
C ILE A 282 -9.03 -10.21 31.11
N ALA A 283 -9.32 -8.94 30.85
CA ALA A 283 -8.33 -7.87 30.93
C ALA A 283 -8.55 -7.00 32.16
N THR A 284 -7.45 -6.53 32.74
CA THR A 284 -7.43 -5.54 33.83
C THR A 284 -6.52 -4.38 33.43
N LEU A 285 -6.93 -3.15 33.74
CA LEU A 285 -6.12 -1.98 33.44
C LEU A 285 -4.88 -1.95 34.35
N LYS A 286 -3.71 -1.63 33.79
CA LYS A 286 -2.46 -1.54 34.55
C LYS A 286 -2.58 -0.47 35.64
N GLY A 287 -2.35 -0.86 36.89
CA GLY A 287 -2.52 0.03 38.06
C GLY A 287 -3.94 0.15 38.61
N ARG A 288 -4.96 -0.47 37.97
CA ARG A 288 -6.34 -0.55 38.47
C ARG A 288 -6.90 -1.99 38.36
N PRO A 289 -6.41 -2.94 39.18
CA PRO A 289 -6.73 -4.37 39.03
C PRO A 289 -8.17 -4.74 39.44
N LEU A 290 -8.91 -3.81 40.06
CA LEU A 290 -10.29 -4.04 40.51
C LEU A 290 -11.31 -3.97 39.36
N VAL A 291 -10.97 -3.32 38.25
CA VAL A 291 -11.86 -3.20 37.07
C VAL A 291 -11.47 -4.29 36.08
N ARG A 292 -12.43 -5.18 35.78
CA ARG A 292 -12.25 -6.31 34.87
C ARG A 292 -13.11 -6.13 33.63
N PHE A 293 -12.53 -6.43 32.48
CA PHE A 293 -13.20 -6.41 31.19
C PHE A 293 -13.23 -7.82 30.62
N ASN A 294 -14.42 -8.31 30.30
CA ASN A 294 -14.57 -9.58 29.57
C ASN A 294 -14.31 -9.31 28.10
N LEU A 295 -13.26 -9.92 27.56
CA LEU A 295 -12.82 -9.70 26.19
C LEU A 295 -13.47 -10.71 25.24
N THR A 296 -13.87 -10.24 24.05
CA THR A 296 -14.38 -11.11 22.98
C THR A 296 -13.29 -11.39 21.98
N PHE A 297 -13.01 -12.67 21.70
CA PHE A 297 -11.99 -13.04 20.72
C PHE A 297 -12.35 -12.54 19.32
N MET A 298 -11.36 -12.01 18.59
CA MET A 298 -11.53 -11.58 17.20
C MET A 298 -10.70 -12.43 16.24
N TYR A 299 -9.36 -12.31 16.30
CA TYR A 299 -8.45 -13.08 15.45
C TYR A 299 -7.06 -13.18 16.07
N VAL A 300 -6.26 -14.11 15.54
CA VAL A 300 -4.84 -14.30 15.86
C VAL A 300 -4.03 -13.87 14.66
N GLU A 301 -2.98 -13.08 14.87
CA GLU A 301 -1.99 -12.83 13.83
C GLU A 301 -1.03 -14.01 13.75
N PRO A 302 -0.96 -14.74 12.63
CA PRO A 302 -0.18 -15.97 12.54
C PRO A 302 1.34 -15.74 12.52
N TYR A 303 1.80 -14.49 12.57
CA TYR A 303 3.20 -14.13 12.53
C TYR A 303 3.72 -13.76 13.91
N VAL A 304 4.64 -14.58 14.43
CA VAL A 304 5.28 -14.36 15.73
C VAL A 304 6.32 -13.25 15.59
N VAL A 305 6.23 -12.18 16.39
CA VAL A 305 7.12 -10.99 16.35
C VAL A 305 8.03 -10.92 17.58
N PRO A 306 9.19 -10.24 17.52
CA PRO A 306 9.96 -9.93 18.72
C PRO A 306 9.12 -9.11 19.70
N LYS A 307 9.20 -9.40 21.00
CA LYS A 307 8.46 -8.69 22.02
C LYS A 307 8.88 -7.21 22.07
N GLN A 308 7.90 -6.31 21.96
CA GLN A 308 8.11 -4.86 22.09
C GLN A 308 7.45 -4.30 23.36
N SER A 309 6.32 -4.89 23.77
CA SER A 309 5.58 -4.48 24.96
C SER A 309 6.16 -5.16 26.20
N LEU A 310 6.82 -4.38 27.06
CA LEU A 310 7.31 -4.86 28.35
C LEU A 310 6.34 -4.48 29.47
N THR A 311 5.93 -5.45 30.27
CA THR A 311 5.15 -5.27 31.49
C THR A 311 5.94 -4.53 32.59
N GLY A 312 7.27 -4.59 32.55
CA GLY A 312 8.17 -3.95 33.52
C GLY A 312 8.46 -4.81 34.76
N SER A 313 8.12 -6.10 34.72
CA SER A 313 8.45 -7.04 35.79
C SER A 313 9.93 -7.45 35.73
N ASN A 314 10.59 -7.61 36.89
CA ASN A 314 11.99 -8.07 36.95
C ASN A 314 12.20 -9.49 36.39
N SER A 315 11.14 -10.30 36.32
CA SER A 315 11.19 -11.64 35.73
C SER A 315 10.88 -11.66 34.24
N GLU A 316 10.65 -10.51 33.63
CA GLU A 316 10.28 -10.42 32.23
C GLU A 316 11.50 -10.60 31.32
N ARG A 317 11.33 -11.48 30.33
CA ARG A 317 12.36 -11.76 29.34
C ARG A 317 12.23 -10.76 28.20
N VAL A 318 13.32 -10.10 27.86
CA VAL A 318 13.36 -9.10 26.78
C VAL A 318 13.60 -9.76 25.41
N ASP A 319 14.35 -10.87 25.37
CA ASP A 319 14.68 -11.62 24.15
C ASP A 319 13.72 -12.80 23.91
N THR A 320 12.41 -12.56 23.98
CA THR A 320 11.40 -13.58 23.67
C THR A 320 10.51 -13.10 22.54
N ARG A 321 9.95 -14.04 21.77
CA ARG A 321 9.01 -13.72 20.71
C ARG A 321 7.58 -13.90 21.22
N VAL A 322 6.65 -13.19 20.61
CA VAL A 322 5.24 -13.19 21.00
C VAL A 322 4.33 -13.41 19.81
N LEU A 323 3.24 -14.14 20.02
CA LEU A 323 2.12 -14.24 19.10
C LEU A 323 1.09 -13.18 19.50
N GLN A 324 0.68 -12.34 18.55
CA GLN A 324 -0.29 -11.29 18.82
C GLN A 324 -1.71 -11.81 18.61
N VAL A 325 -2.56 -11.59 19.60
CA VAL A 325 -3.97 -11.98 19.56
C VAL A 325 -4.83 -10.76 19.83
N VAL A 326 -5.79 -10.51 18.95
CA VAL A 326 -6.67 -9.34 19.03
C VAL A 326 -8.01 -9.73 19.63
N TYR A 327 -8.42 -8.97 20.65
CA TYR A 327 -9.70 -9.09 21.31
C TYR A 327 -10.46 -7.77 21.26
N ALA A 328 -11.79 -7.82 21.20
CA ALA A 328 -12.64 -6.65 21.36
C ALA A 328 -12.96 -6.38 22.84
N LEU A 329 -12.91 -5.10 23.23
CA LEU A 329 -13.47 -4.65 24.50
C LEU A 329 -14.99 -4.53 24.38
N PRO A 330 -15.73 -4.71 25.49
CA PRO A 330 -17.15 -4.41 25.51
C PRO A 330 -17.41 -2.93 25.26
N ASP A 331 -18.55 -2.60 24.65
CA ASP A 331 -18.95 -1.22 24.40
C ASP A 331 -19.36 -0.50 25.71
N ASP A 332 -19.93 -1.23 26.69
CA ASP A 332 -20.42 -0.71 27.98
C ASP A 332 -19.32 -0.53 29.03
N ARG A 333 -18.38 0.37 28.74
CA ARG A 333 -17.19 0.53 29.59
C ARG A 333 -17.51 1.35 30.85
N PRO A 334 -17.14 0.86 32.06
CA PRO A 334 -17.31 1.61 33.30
C PRO A 334 -16.33 2.78 33.47
N VAL A 335 -15.29 2.86 32.61
CA VAL A 335 -14.23 3.88 32.68
C VAL A 335 -13.83 4.26 31.25
N ASP A 336 -13.52 5.54 31.04
CA ASP A 336 -12.90 6.02 29.80
C ASP A 336 -11.51 5.41 29.64
N LEU A 337 -11.27 4.79 28.48
CA LEU A 337 -10.00 4.15 28.12
C LEU A 337 -9.35 4.92 26.98
N TYR A 338 -8.03 5.01 27.00
CA TYR A 338 -7.27 5.68 25.94
C TYR A 338 -6.52 4.67 25.06
N VAL A 339 -6.48 4.95 23.76
CA VAL A 339 -5.63 4.19 22.83
C VAL A 339 -4.17 4.34 23.25
N GLY A 340 -3.47 3.22 23.32
CA GLY A 340 -2.08 3.13 23.79
C GLY A 340 -1.92 2.79 25.27
N GLU A 341 -3.01 2.68 26.05
CA GLU A 341 -2.93 2.19 27.42
C GLU A 341 -2.60 0.69 27.49
N GLN A 342 -1.85 0.29 28.53
CA GLN A 342 -1.49 -1.10 28.76
C GLN A 342 -2.49 -1.79 29.70
N MET A 343 -2.80 -3.04 29.39
CA MET A 343 -3.64 -3.93 30.19
C MET A 343 -2.91 -5.23 30.48
N ASP A 344 -3.17 -5.80 31.65
CA ASP A 344 -2.79 -7.18 31.95
C ASP A 344 -3.94 -8.09 31.51
N VAL A 345 -3.67 -9.01 30.59
CA VAL A 345 -4.69 -9.90 30.03
C VAL A 345 -4.41 -11.33 30.45
N TYR A 346 -5.44 -11.98 30.99
CA TYR A 346 -5.40 -13.35 31.45
C TYR A 346 -6.29 -14.20 30.57
N LEU A 347 -5.69 -15.16 29.86
CA LEU A 347 -6.39 -16.11 29.02
C LEU A 347 -6.51 -17.46 29.74
N LYS A 348 -7.65 -18.11 29.58
CA LYS A 348 -7.84 -19.48 30.04
C LYS A 348 -7.02 -20.43 29.16
N ALA A 349 -6.06 -21.16 29.73
CA ALA A 349 -5.26 -22.12 28.97
C ALA A 349 -6.03 -23.43 28.71
N ALA A 350 -5.62 -24.14 27.66
CA ALA A 350 -5.98 -25.53 27.46
C ALA A 350 -5.65 -26.34 28.72
N THR A 351 -6.58 -27.17 29.19
CA THR A 351 -6.22 -28.20 30.16
C THR A 351 -5.36 -29.21 29.41
N ALA A 352 -4.08 -29.31 29.77
CA ALA A 352 -3.19 -30.31 29.18
C ALA A 352 -3.87 -31.69 29.23
N PRO A 353 -3.85 -32.50 28.15
CA PRO A 353 -4.37 -33.85 28.21
C PRO A 353 -3.63 -34.60 29.33
N GLN A 354 -4.38 -35.00 30.37
CA GLN A 354 -3.85 -35.86 31.42
C GLN A 354 -3.53 -37.21 30.80
N GLY A 355 -2.23 -37.50 30.64
CA GLY A 355 -1.78 -38.83 30.23
C GLY A 355 -0.74 -38.80 29.13
N LEU A 356 0.46 -38.35 29.46
CA LEU A 356 1.70 -38.84 28.85
C LEU A 356 2.78 -38.82 29.96
N SER A 357 2.54 -39.61 31.00
CA SER A 357 3.63 -40.15 31.80
C SER A 357 4.43 -41.06 30.88
N LEU A 358 5.51 -40.53 30.31
CA LEU A 358 6.59 -41.35 29.78
C LEU A 358 7.14 -42.15 30.98
N GLU A 359 6.63 -43.35 31.18
CA GLU A 359 7.40 -44.37 31.88
C GLU A 359 8.69 -44.56 31.08
N ALA A 360 9.79 -44.05 31.63
CA ALA A 360 11.11 -44.34 31.13
C ALA A 360 11.42 -45.82 31.43
N GLY A 361 11.01 -46.71 30.53
CA GLY A 361 11.52 -48.07 30.48
C GLY A 361 13.00 -48.05 30.08
N PRO A 362 13.90 -48.76 30.77
CA PRO A 362 15.31 -48.77 30.39
C PRO A 362 15.48 -49.63 29.14
N GLY A 363 15.96 -49.03 28.06
CA GLY A 363 16.42 -49.75 26.87
C GLY A 363 15.48 -49.69 25.67
N ALA A 364 15.41 -48.54 25.02
CA ALA A 364 15.05 -48.46 23.61
C ALA A 364 16.01 -47.48 22.93
N SER A 365 17.09 -48.01 22.38
CA SER A 365 17.96 -47.30 21.44
C SER A 365 17.15 -46.96 20.19
N LEU A 366 16.92 -45.68 19.93
CA LEU A 366 16.38 -45.20 18.66
C LEU A 366 17.42 -45.48 17.56
N PRO A 367 17.02 -46.01 16.38
CA PRO A 367 17.94 -46.20 15.27
C PRO A 367 18.15 -44.84 14.59
N PHE A 368 19.30 -44.22 14.86
CA PHE A 368 19.81 -43.17 13.97
C PHE A 368 20.53 -43.87 12.81
N ASP A 369 19.85 -43.96 11.68
CA ASP A 369 20.42 -44.38 10.41
C ASP A 369 21.48 -43.37 9.95
N ASP A 370 22.59 -43.92 9.45
CA ASP A 370 23.71 -43.22 8.83
C ASP A 370 23.24 -42.35 7.65
N ALA A 371 23.16 -41.04 7.86
CA ALA A 371 23.16 -40.05 6.79
C ALA A 371 24.53 -39.33 6.79
N PRO A 372 25.27 -39.31 5.67
CA PRO A 372 26.59 -38.70 5.64
C PRO A 372 26.48 -37.19 5.82
N VAL A 373 27.23 -36.67 6.79
CA VAL A 373 27.46 -35.25 7.03
C VAL A 373 28.03 -34.61 5.75
N PRO A 374 27.37 -33.62 5.12
CA PRO A 374 28.00 -32.90 4.02
C PRO A 374 29.17 -32.07 4.56
N ALA A 375 30.32 -32.25 3.93
CA ALA A 375 31.58 -31.61 4.25
C ALA A 375 31.43 -30.07 4.36
N SER A 376 32.04 -29.53 5.40
CA SER A 376 32.22 -28.10 5.65
C SER A 376 32.89 -27.41 4.46
N THR A 377 32.10 -26.67 3.67
CA THR A 377 32.62 -25.70 2.71
C THR A 377 33.03 -24.42 3.41
N GLU A 378 34.14 -23.88 2.94
CA GLU A 378 34.96 -22.80 3.50
C GLU A 378 34.18 -21.52 3.86
N ARG A 379 34.65 -20.84 4.92
CA ARG A 379 34.27 -19.46 5.25
C ARG A 379 34.70 -18.52 4.11
N PRO A 380 33.81 -17.69 3.56
CA PRO A 380 34.25 -16.59 2.70
C PRO A 380 34.94 -15.51 3.56
N SER A 381 36.21 -15.26 3.23
CA SER A 381 37.00 -14.15 3.78
C SER A 381 36.40 -12.80 3.39
N LYS A 382 36.22 -11.94 4.39
CA LYS A 382 35.72 -10.57 4.30
C LYS A 382 36.71 -9.69 3.50
N PRO A 383 36.30 -8.96 2.44
CA PRO A 383 37.19 -7.98 1.82
C PRO A 383 37.26 -6.69 2.65
N ALA A 384 38.49 -6.24 2.89
CA ALA A 384 38.80 -4.98 3.55
C ALA A 384 38.34 -3.78 2.72
N LYS A 385 37.69 -2.82 3.37
CA LYS A 385 37.24 -1.55 2.80
C LYS A 385 38.42 -0.56 2.81
N PRO A 386 38.80 0.09 1.69
CA PRO A 386 39.78 1.16 1.73
C PRO A 386 39.13 2.46 2.22
N LEU A 387 39.87 3.16 3.08
CA LEU A 387 39.61 4.54 3.53
C LEU A 387 39.71 5.51 2.35
N ARG A 388 38.65 6.30 2.14
CA ARG A 388 38.71 7.67 1.65
C ARG A 388 37.64 8.49 2.35
#